data_AF-A0A2D6D0C4-F1
#
_entry.id   AF-A0A2D6D0C4-F1
#
_cell.length_a   1.000
_cell.length_b   1.000
_cell.length_c   1.000
_cell.angle_alpha   90.00
_cell.angle_beta   90.00
_cell.angle_gamma   90.00
#
_symmetry.space_group_name_H-M   'P 1'
#
loop_
_entity.id
_entity.type
_entity.pdbx_description
1 polymer ?
#
loop_
_entity_poly.entity_id
_entity_poly.type
_entity_poly.pdbx_seq_one_letter_code
_entity_poly.pdbx_strand_id
1 'polypeptide(L)'
;YRLRDYVTAAGQWGDVVRSVERDDIAQAAQYGRAWCAIHRRQWPSAREELKRVTLLFPGRDNDRRVRPLLAELRRADALPLRSPTAAKWMSTVAPGAGQMYAGRVANGIVSTGLNGAFLHFLGRAVVDGRWVDALFIYLGGSRFYWGGRQNAEKFAHARNEEQRARFVADLARYDF
;
A
#
# COMPACT_ATOMS: atom_id res chain seq x y z
N TYR A 1 11.31 -16.53 -10.61
CA TYR A 1 11.52 -15.67 -9.43
C TYR A 1 12.27 -14.37 -9.75
N ARG A 2 13.49 -14.40 -10.31
CA ARG A 2 14.28 -13.19 -10.66
C ARG A 2 13.58 -12.20 -11.61
N LEU A 3 12.68 -12.69 -12.46
CA LEU A 3 11.88 -11.89 -13.38
C LEU A 3 10.68 -11.18 -12.71
N ARG A 4 10.54 -11.25 -11.38
CA ARG A 4 9.40 -10.73 -10.59
C ARG A 4 8.03 -11.31 -10.97
N ASP A 5 7.97 -12.30 -11.86
CA ASP A 5 6.79 -13.15 -12.05
C ASP A 5 6.71 -14.17 -10.92
N TYR A 6 6.10 -13.74 -9.81
CA TYR A 6 5.91 -14.57 -8.63
C TYR A 6 4.80 -15.61 -8.79
N VAL A 7 3.93 -15.48 -9.80
CA VAL A 7 2.85 -16.46 -10.04
C VAL A 7 3.44 -17.69 -10.71
N THR A 8 4.12 -17.49 -11.84
CA THR A 8 4.79 -18.56 -12.57
C THR A 8 5.88 -19.21 -11.72
N ALA A 9 6.65 -18.41 -10.97
CA ALA A 9 7.67 -18.94 -10.07
C ALA A 9 7.09 -19.81 -8.95
N ALA A 10 5.94 -19.44 -8.38
CA ALA A 10 5.28 -20.27 -7.37
C ALA A 10 4.80 -21.61 -7.94
N GLY A 11 4.34 -21.62 -9.19
CA GLY A 11 3.99 -22.85 -9.92
C GLY A 11 5.20 -23.76 -10.13
N GLN A 12 6.27 -23.21 -10.72
CA GLN A 12 7.52 -23.94 -10.96
C GLN A 12 8.10 -24.55 -9.68
N TRP A 13 8.09 -23.80 -8.57
CA TRP A 13 8.53 -24.33 -7.29
C TRP A 13 7.61 -25.43 -6.75
N GLY A 14 6.30 -25.32 -6.98
CA GLY A 14 5.35 -26.39 -6.62
C GLY A 14 5.61 -27.69 -7.38
N ASP A 15 6.09 -27.61 -8.62
CA ASP A 15 6.47 -28.79 -9.40
C ASP A 15 7.77 -29.41 -8.88
N VAL A 16 8.74 -28.58 -8.49
CA VAL A 16 10.00 -29.03 -7.87
C VAL A 16 9.76 -29.73 -6.53
N VAL A 17 8.90 -29.17 -5.66
CA VAL A 17 8.54 -29.81 -4.38
C VAL A 17 7.94 -31.20 -4.57
N ARG A 18 7.21 -31.44 -5.67
CA ARG A 18 6.53 -32.71 -5.96
C ARG A 18 7.40 -33.74 -6.68
N SER A 19 8.44 -33.31 -7.39
CA SER A 19 9.23 -34.15 -8.29
C SER A 19 10.60 -34.54 -7.74
N VAL A 20 11.12 -33.81 -6.76
CA VAL A 20 12.48 -34.02 -6.27
C VAL A 20 12.48 -34.91 -5.03
N GLU A 21 13.16 -36.06 -5.11
CA GLU A 21 13.39 -36.97 -3.98
C GLU A 21 14.37 -36.39 -2.93
N ARG A 22 15.19 -35.42 -3.34
CA ARG A 22 16.12 -34.74 -2.43
C ARG A 22 15.41 -33.67 -1.60
N ASP A 23 15.31 -33.94 -0.30
CA ASP A 23 14.67 -33.05 0.67
C ASP A 23 15.25 -31.63 0.76
N ASP A 24 16.52 -31.41 0.40
CA ASP A 24 17.15 -30.07 0.43
C ASP A 24 16.60 -29.13 -0.66
N ILE A 25 16.47 -29.65 -1.88
CA ILE A 25 15.91 -28.90 -3.01
C ILE A 25 14.40 -28.69 -2.82
N ALA A 26 13.69 -29.72 -2.36
CA ALA A 26 12.25 -29.62 -2.06
C ALA A 26 11.99 -28.57 -0.96
N GLN A 27 12.82 -28.53 0.08
CA GLN A 27 12.72 -27.55 1.15
C GLN A 27 12.98 -26.11 0.63
N ALA A 28 14.03 -25.90 -0.17
CA ALA A 28 14.32 -24.58 -0.75
C ALA A 28 13.20 -24.09 -1.67
N ALA A 29 12.62 -24.99 -2.47
CA ALA A 29 11.48 -24.67 -3.33
C ALA A 29 10.23 -24.31 -2.52
N GLN A 30 9.94 -25.03 -1.45
CA GLN A 30 8.83 -24.72 -0.55
C GLN A 30 9.02 -23.37 0.16
N TYR A 31 10.25 -23.04 0.57
CA TYR A 31 10.59 -21.72 1.09
C TYR A 31 10.43 -20.61 0.03
N GLY A 32 10.83 -20.89 -1.22
CA GLY A 32 10.55 -20.03 -2.36
C GLY A 32 9.07 -19.72 -2.49
N ARG A 33 8.18 -20.72 -2.45
CA ARG A 33 6.72 -20.51 -2.55
C ARG A 33 6.21 -19.50 -1.51
N ALA A 34 6.74 -19.55 -0.29
CA ALA A 34 6.44 -18.53 0.73
C ALA A 34 6.89 -17.13 0.30
N TRP A 35 8.12 -16.97 -0.22
CA TRP A 35 8.62 -15.70 -0.76
C TRP A 35 7.78 -15.16 -1.91
N CYS A 36 7.31 -16.02 -2.81
CA CYS A 36 6.35 -15.61 -3.85
C CYS A 36 5.07 -15.01 -3.24
N ALA A 37 4.52 -15.63 -2.20
CA ALA A 37 3.35 -15.10 -1.51
C ALA A 37 3.65 -13.78 -0.78
N ILE A 38 4.85 -13.62 -0.19
CA ILE A 38 5.33 -12.37 0.44
C ILE A 38 5.37 -11.23 -0.57
N HIS A 39 6.00 -11.43 -1.73
CA HIS A 39 6.08 -10.39 -2.76
C HIS A 39 4.71 -10.04 -3.37
N ARG A 40 3.80 -11.01 -3.40
CA ARG A 40 2.39 -10.80 -3.78
C ARG A 40 1.54 -10.21 -2.64
N ARG A 41 2.12 -10.03 -1.45
CA ARG A 41 1.48 -9.47 -0.24
C ARG A 41 0.29 -10.29 0.25
N GLN A 42 0.34 -11.58 -0.03
CA GLN A 42 -0.63 -12.57 0.40
C GLN A 42 -0.18 -13.11 1.77
N TRP A 43 -0.23 -12.27 2.79
CA TRP A 43 0.32 -12.58 4.12
C TRP A 43 -0.22 -13.88 4.73
N PRO A 44 -1.53 -14.18 4.66
CA PRO A 44 -2.04 -15.47 5.15
C PRO A 44 -1.41 -16.65 4.43
N SER A 45 -1.38 -16.62 3.09
CA SER A 45 -0.78 -17.68 2.27
C SER A 45 0.71 -17.83 2.54
N ALA A 46 1.45 -16.73 2.68
CA ALA A 46 2.88 -16.76 3.03
C ALA A 46 3.12 -17.46 4.37
N ARG A 47 2.30 -17.16 5.39
CA ARG A 47 2.40 -17.81 6.71
C ARG A 47 2.09 -19.29 6.63
N GLU A 48 1.08 -19.70 5.85
CA GLU A 48 0.76 -21.12 5.64
C GLU A 48 1.87 -21.87 4.91
N GLU A 49 2.47 -21.27 3.87
CA GLU A 49 3.61 -21.90 3.18
C GLU A 49 4.84 -22.02 4.08
N LEU A 50 5.10 -21.05 4.97
CA LEU A 50 6.18 -21.15 5.97
C LEU A 50 5.91 -22.23 7.03
N LYS A 51 4.66 -22.35 7.52
CA LYS A 51 4.28 -23.45 8.42
C LYS A 51 4.51 -24.81 7.76
N ARG A 52 4.19 -24.94 6.47
CA ARG A 52 4.50 -26.14 5.69
C ARG A 52 5.99 -26.45 5.62
N VAL A 53 6.87 -25.45 5.51
CA VAL A 53 8.33 -25.67 5.58
C VAL A 53 8.71 -26.34 6.91
N THR A 54 8.20 -25.84 8.03
CA THR A 54 8.50 -26.40 9.37
C THR A 54 7.93 -27.80 9.56
N LEU A 55 6.74 -28.07 9.03
CA LEU A 55 6.06 -29.37 9.16
C LEU A 55 6.69 -30.46 8.28
N LEU A 56 7.01 -30.13 7.02
CA LEU A 56 7.53 -31.11 6.06
C LEU A 56 9.01 -31.40 6.25
N PHE A 57 9.77 -30.46 6.83
CA PHE A 57 11.23 -30.56 6.94
C PHE A 57 11.73 -30.21 8.36
N PRO A 58 11.36 -30.99 9.39
CA PRO A 58 11.77 -30.73 10.77
C PRO A 58 13.29 -30.90 10.97
N GLY A 59 13.90 -30.04 11.78
CA GLY A 59 15.28 -30.23 12.29
C GLY A 59 16.44 -29.71 11.43
N ARG A 60 16.20 -29.01 10.32
CA ARG A 60 17.26 -28.34 9.53
C ARG A 60 17.43 -26.86 9.88
N ASP A 61 18.59 -26.30 9.52
CA ASP A 61 19.06 -24.91 9.74
C ASP A 61 18.03 -23.81 9.37
N ASN A 62 17.02 -24.14 8.55
CA ASN A 62 15.88 -23.29 8.22
C ASN A 62 15.07 -22.81 9.42
N ASP A 63 15.03 -23.54 10.53
CA ASP A 63 14.32 -23.11 11.74
C ASP A 63 14.83 -21.73 12.23
N ARG A 64 16.09 -21.38 11.93
CA ARG A 64 16.71 -20.10 12.28
C ARG A 64 16.18 -18.91 11.47
N ARG A 65 15.75 -19.10 10.21
CA ARG A 65 15.20 -18.02 9.35
C ARG A 65 13.66 -18.03 9.30
N VAL A 66 13.06 -19.22 9.26
CA VAL A 66 11.61 -19.41 9.12
C VAL A 66 10.85 -18.89 10.34
N ARG A 67 11.31 -19.21 11.56
CA ARG A 67 10.64 -18.76 12.79
C ARG A 67 10.61 -17.24 12.94
N PRO A 68 11.73 -16.49 12.82
CA PRO A 68 11.68 -15.03 12.92
C PRO A 68 10.93 -14.39 11.75
N LEU A 69 11.02 -14.93 10.54
CA LEU A 69 10.21 -14.45 9.40
C LEU A 69 8.71 -14.63 9.64
N LEU A 70 8.29 -15.80 10.14
CA LEU A 70 6.89 -16.08 10.49
C LEU A 70 6.39 -15.14 11.60
N ALA A 71 7.24 -14.84 12.60
CA ALA A 71 6.93 -13.88 13.65
C ALA A 71 6.77 -12.46 13.09
N GLU A 72 7.68 -12.01 12.23
CA GLU A 72 7.63 -10.68 11.61
C GLU A 72 6.38 -10.54 10.71
N LEU A 73 6.01 -11.59 9.96
CA LEU A 73 4.81 -11.60 9.11
C LEU A 73 3.49 -11.43 9.88
N ARG A 74 3.46 -11.66 11.19
CA ARG A 74 2.26 -11.33 12.02
C ARG A 74 2.07 -9.82 12.15
N ARG A 75 3.15 -9.03 12.02
CA ARG A 75 3.08 -7.56 12.06
C ARG A 75 2.46 -6.96 10.79
N ALA A 76 2.34 -7.75 9.72
CA ALA A 76 1.70 -7.33 8.47
C ALA A 76 0.24 -6.88 8.68
N ASP A 77 -0.46 -7.49 9.65
CA ASP A 77 -1.85 -7.16 9.98
C ASP A 77 -1.98 -5.83 10.74
N ALA A 78 -0.89 -5.38 11.39
CA ALA A 78 -0.81 -4.14 12.15
C ALA A 78 -0.08 -3.01 11.39
N LEU A 79 0.08 -3.13 10.06
CA LEU A 79 0.70 -2.08 9.26
C LEU A 79 -0.10 -0.77 9.39
N PRO A 80 0.57 0.39 9.52
CA PRO A 80 -0.07 1.69 9.74
C PRO A 80 -0.70 2.24 8.45
N LEU A 81 -1.70 1.53 7.94
CA LEU A 81 -2.44 1.87 6.73
C LEU A 81 -3.45 2.98 7.02
N ARG A 82 -3.67 3.83 6.01
CA ARG A 82 -4.62 4.94 6.05
C ARG A 82 -5.82 4.62 5.17
N SER A 83 -7.02 4.98 5.60
CA SER A 83 -8.24 4.74 4.83
C SER A 83 -8.37 5.75 3.67
N PRO A 84 -8.39 5.30 2.39
CA PRO A 84 -8.56 6.20 1.25
C PRO A 84 -9.92 6.90 1.26
N THR A 85 -10.97 6.18 1.64
CA THR A 85 -12.33 6.73 1.78
C THR A 85 -12.38 7.79 2.87
N ALA A 86 -11.72 7.58 4.02
CA ALA A 86 -11.64 8.58 5.07
C ALA A 86 -10.88 9.83 4.60
N ALA A 87 -9.74 9.66 3.91
CA ALA A 87 -8.98 10.77 3.34
C ALA A 87 -9.84 11.62 2.38
N LYS A 88 -10.61 10.94 1.52
CA LYS A 88 -11.56 11.59 0.61
C LYS A 88 -12.60 12.42 1.38
N TRP A 89 -13.25 11.83 2.37
CA TRP A 89 -14.29 12.51 3.16
C TRP A 89 -13.76 13.68 3.98
N MET A 90 -12.57 13.54 4.57
CA MET A 90 -11.91 14.67 5.25
C MET A 90 -11.71 15.85 4.29
N SER A 91 -11.29 15.58 3.05
CA SER A 91 -11.12 16.64 2.04
C SER A 91 -12.43 17.19 1.49
N THR A 92 -13.53 16.43 1.59
CA THR A 92 -14.87 16.94 1.29
C THR A 92 -15.26 18.04 2.26
N VAL A 93 -15.04 17.80 3.56
CA VAL A 93 -15.43 18.70 4.64
C VAL A 93 -14.46 19.87 4.75
N ALA A 94 -13.16 19.58 4.72
CA ALA A 94 -12.09 20.55 4.86
C ALA A 94 -11.05 20.34 3.75
N PRO A 95 -11.03 21.18 2.70
CA PRO A 95 -10.07 21.05 1.61
C PRO A 95 -8.63 20.95 2.11
N GLY A 96 -7.89 19.93 1.63
CA GLY A 96 -6.51 19.66 2.02
C GLY A 96 -6.34 18.71 3.22
N ALA A 97 -7.33 18.59 4.11
CA ALA A 97 -7.21 17.77 5.33
C ALA A 97 -6.91 16.29 5.04
N GLY A 98 -7.57 15.70 4.04
CA GLY A 98 -7.32 14.31 3.65
C GLY A 98 -5.93 14.08 3.05
N GLN A 99 -5.36 15.09 2.39
CA GLN A 99 -4.00 15.01 1.86
C GLN A 99 -2.97 15.04 3.00
N MET A 100 -3.20 15.87 4.03
CA MET A 100 -2.38 15.87 5.25
C MET A 100 -2.50 14.55 6.01
N TYR A 101 -3.71 14.00 6.13
CA TYR A 101 -3.96 12.67 6.71
C TYR A 101 -3.21 11.55 5.97
N ALA A 102 -3.11 11.65 4.63
CA ALA A 102 -2.31 10.75 3.80
C ALA A 102 -0.78 11.00 3.90
N GLY A 103 -0.34 11.94 4.75
CA GLY A 103 1.07 12.28 4.95
C GLY A 103 1.65 13.25 3.91
N ARG A 104 0.81 13.84 3.05
CA ARG A 104 1.21 14.83 2.04
C ARG A 104 0.87 16.24 2.53
N VAL A 105 1.56 16.68 3.58
CA VAL A 105 1.27 17.94 4.29
C VAL A 105 1.35 19.15 3.36
N ALA A 106 2.44 19.28 2.58
CA ALA A 106 2.61 20.40 1.66
C ALA A 106 1.47 20.51 0.62
N ASN A 107 1.07 19.38 0.03
CA ASN A 107 -0.07 19.34 -0.89
C ASN A 107 -1.36 19.77 -0.18
N GLY A 108 -1.56 19.31 1.05
CA GLY A 108 -2.69 19.71 1.88
C GLY A 108 -2.75 21.22 2.07
N ILE A 109 -1.64 21.86 2.45
CA ILE A 109 -1.55 23.32 2.64
C ILE A 109 -1.91 24.05 1.34
N VAL A 110 -1.33 23.64 0.21
CA VAL A 110 -1.63 24.22 -1.11
C VAL A 110 -3.11 24.08 -1.45
N SER A 111 -3.69 22.89 -1.23
CA SER A 111 -5.10 22.63 -1.48
C SER A 111 -6.00 23.49 -0.59
N THR A 112 -5.66 23.66 0.68
CA THR A 112 -6.41 24.53 1.61
C THR A 112 -6.34 25.99 1.16
N GLY A 113 -5.15 26.50 0.87
CA GLY A 113 -4.95 27.89 0.43
C GLY A 113 -5.68 28.20 -0.87
N LEU A 114 -5.61 27.30 -1.85
CA LEU A 114 -6.27 27.50 -3.15
C LEU A 114 -7.79 27.49 -3.02
N ASN A 115 -8.36 26.53 -2.29
CA ASN A 115 -9.81 26.49 -2.06
C ASN A 115 -10.28 27.70 -1.22
N GLY A 116 -9.50 28.13 -0.23
CA GLY A 116 -9.77 29.34 0.54
C GLY A 116 -9.77 30.60 -0.32
N ALA A 117 -8.81 30.73 -1.24
CA ALA A 117 -8.77 31.84 -2.18
C ALA A 117 -10.00 31.86 -3.10
N PHE A 118 -10.38 30.72 -3.68
CA PHE A 118 -11.60 30.62 -4.50
C PHE A 118 -12.85 31.00 -3.72
N LEU A 119 -13.00 30.50 -2.49
CA LEU A 119 -14.14 30.82 -1.64
C LEU A 119 -14.20 32.32 -1.31
N HIS A 120 -13.06 32.92 -0.97
CA HIS A 120 -12.96 34.35 -0.68
C HIS A 120 -13.35 35.22 -1.89
N PHE A 121 -12.75 34.94 -3.07
CA PHE A 121 -13.04 35.70 -4.27
C PHE A 121 -14.47 35.49 -4.78
N LEU A 122 -15.03 34.28 -4.62
CA LEU A 122 -16.43 34.00 -4.93
C LEU A 122 -17.35 34.84 -4.06
N GLY A 123 -17.10 34.88 -2.74
CA GLY A 123 -17.87 35.70 -1.82
C GLY A 123 -17.86 37.18 -2.18
N ARG A 124 -16.67 37.73 -2.50
CA ARG A 124 -16.56 39.13 -2.95
C ARG A 124 -17.30 39.40 -4.25
N ALA A 125 -17.14 38.54 -5.26
CA ALA A 125 -17.82 38.71 -6.54
C ALA A 125 -19.35 38.69 -6.39
N VAL A 126 -19.89 37.84 -5.49
CA VAL A 126 -21.33 37.80 -5.20
C VAL A 126 -21.80 39.08 -4.49
N VAL A 127 -21.08 39.55 -3.46
CA VAL A 127 -21.42 40.79 -2.73
C VAL A 127 -21.38 42.01 -3.65
N ASP A 128 -20.41 42.07 -4.55
CA ASP A 128 -20.23 43.18 -5.50
C ASP A 128 -21.18 43.08 -6.73
N GLY A 129 -22.05 42.06 -6.80
CA GLY A 129 -22.98 41.86 -7.92
C GLY A 129 -22.32 41.43 -9.23
N ARG A 130 -21.06 40.99 -9.19
CA ARG A 130 -20.25 40.57 -10.34
C ARG A 130 -20.54 39.11 -10.72
N TRP A 131 -21.76 38.83 -11.18
CA TRP A 131 -22.25 37.47 -11.41
C TRP A 131 -21.45 36.66 -12.44
N VAL A 132 -20.96 37.30 -13.51
CA VAL A 132 -20.15 36.62 -14.53
C VAL A 132 -18.82 36.14 -13.92
N ASP A 133 -18.17 36.99 -13.12
CA ASP A 133 -16.93 36.62 -12.43
C ASP A 133 -17.19 35.51 -11.41
N ALA A 134 -18.27 35.62 -10.63
CA ALA A 134 -18.69 34.61 -9.67
C ALA A 134 -18.87 33.24 -10.34
N LEU A 135 -19.48 33.20 -11.54
CA LEU A 135 -19.64 31.96 -12.31
C LEU A 135 -18.30 31.34 -12.69
N PHE A 136 -17.37 32.12 -13.24
CA PHE A 136 -16.05 31.59 -13.64
C PHE A 136 -15.22 31.16 -12.42
N ILE A 137 -15.27 31.92 -11.33
CA ILE A 137 -14.59 31.57 -10.07
C ILE A 137 -15.17 30.26 -9.51
N TYR A 138 -16.49 30.08 -9.54
CA TYR A 138 -17.13 28.83 -9.09
C TYR A 138 -16.74 27.64 -9.96
N LEU A 139 -16.78 27.78 -11.29
CA LEU A 139 -16.38 26.71 -12.22
C LEU A 139 -14.91 26.32 -12.04
N GLY A 140 -14.02 27.31 -11.89
CA GLY A 140 -12.61 27.07 -11.60
C GLY A 140 -12.40 26.41 -10.24
N GLY A 141 -12.97 26.99 -9.19
CA GLY A 141 -12.82 26.52 -7.80
C GLY A 141 -13.38 25.11 -7.59
N SER A 142 -14.54 24.79 -8.17
CA SER A 142 -15.15 23.46 -8.08
C SER A 142 -14.26 22.37 -8.68
N ARG A 143 -13.53 22.67 -9.78
CA ARG A 143 -12.56 21.75 -10.36
C ARG A 143 -11.41 21.47 -9.41
N PHE A 144 -10.84 22.49 -8.78
CA PHE A 144 -9.75 22.32 -7.82
C PHE A 144 -10.21 21.61 -6.55
N TYR A 145 -11.42 21.89 -6.07
CA TYR A 145 -12.04 21.18 -4.96
C TYR A 145 -12.16 19.67 -5.25
N TRP A 146 -12.75 19.30 -6.40
CA TRP A 146 -12.90 17.90 -6.77
C TRP A 146 -11.56 17.19 -7.00
N GLY A 147 -10.61 17.88 -7.64
CA GLY A 147 -9.24 17.37 -7.80
C GLY A 147 -8.56 17.11 -6.46
N GLY A 148 -8.69 18.04 -5.50
CA GLY A 148 -8.14 17.90 -4.16
C GLY A 148 -8.68 16.68 -3.41
N ARG A 149 -9.99 16.42 -3.55
CA ARG A 149 -10.68 15.27 -2.96
C ARG A 149 -10.23 13.94 -3.56
N GLN A 150 -10.09 13.86 -4.88
CA GLN A 150 -9.56 12.67 -5.56
C GLN A 150 -8.07 12.43 -5.24
N ASN A 151 -7.28 13.50 -5.13
CA ASN A 151 -5.86 13.40 -4.80
C ASN A 151 -5.65 12.88 -3.37
N ALA A 152 -6.50 13.26 -2.40
CA ALA A 152 -6.43 12.72 -1.05
C ALA A 152 -6.59 11.19 -1.02
N GLU A 153 -7.56 10.67 -1.76
CA GLU A 153 -7.78 9.23 -1.93
C GLU A 153 -6.57 8.54 -2.57
N LYS A 154 -6.07 9.09 -3.69
CA LYS A 154 -4.88 8.58 -4.39
C LYS A 154 -3.64 8.57 -3.49
N PHE A 155 -3.41 9.63 -2.71
CA PHE A 155 -2.28 9.72 -1.80
C PHE A 155 -2.35 8.69 -0.67
N ALA A 156 -3.55 8.40 -0.16
CA ALA A 156 -3.71 7.34 0.84
C ALA A 156 -3.40 5.96 0.24
N HIS A 157 -3.86 5.67 -0.98
CA HIS A 157 -3.48 4.44 -1.70
C HIS A 157 -1.97 4.34 -1.89
N ALA A 158 -1.33 5.40 -2.41
CA ALA A 158 0.11 5.43 -2.64
C ALA A 158 0.92 5.24 -1.35
N ARG A 159 0.49 5.87 -0.24
CA ARG A 159 1.12 5.68 1.07
C ARG A 159 1.02 4.22 1.53
N ASN A 160 -0.16 3.61 1.40
CA ASN A 160 -0.37 2.22 1.82
C ASN A 160 0.48 1.25 1.00
N GLU A 161 0.58 1.51 -0.30
CA GLU A 161 1.43 0.77 -1.23
C GLU A 161 2.91 0.85 -0.81
N GLU A 162 3.38 2.05 -0.50
CA GLU A 162 4.74 2.30 -0.03
C GLU A 162 5.02 1.61 1.31
N GLN A 163 4.08 1.64 2.27
CA GLN A 163 4.23 0.95 3.56
C GLN A 163 4.34 -0.56 3.37
N ARG A 164 3.53 -1.15 2.48
CA ARG A 164 3.60 -2.58 2.16
C ARG A 164 4.91 -2.93 1.46
N ALA A 165 5.36 -2.10 0.52
CA ALA A 165 6.62 -2.32 -0.19
C ALA A 165 7.83 -2.25 0.76
N ARG A 166 7.86 -1.24 1.65
CA ARG A 166 8.90 -1.13 2.70
C ARG A 166 8.90 -2.33 3.61
N PHE A 167 7.72 -2.79 4.05
CA PHE A 167 7.61 -4.00 4.86
C PHE A 167 8.20 -5.23 4.16
N VAL A 168 7.90 -5.45 2.86
CA VAL A 168 8.52 -6.54 2.09
C VAL A 168 10.04 -6.38 2.00
N ALA A 169 10.54 -5.15 1.79
CA ALA A 169 11.97 -4.88 1.75
C ALA A 169 12.65 -5.18 3.10
N ASP A 170 12.01 -4.85 4.22
CA ASP A 170 12.53 -5.15 5.56
C ASP A 170 12.59 -6.67 5.83
N LEU A 171 11.66 -7.43 5.26
CA LEU A 171 11.68 -8.89 5.34
C LEU A 171 12.84 -9.52 4.57
N ALA A 172 13.37 -8.87 3.53
CA ALA A 172 14.41 -9.41 2.65
C ALA A 172 15.70 -9.82 3.40
N ARG A 173 15.91 -9.36 4.64
CA ARG A 173 16.97 -9.85 5.54
C ARG A 173 16.89 -11.35 5.86
N TYR A 174 15.73 -11.96 5.66
CA TYR A 174 15.49 -13.39 5.84
C TYR A 174 15.52 -14.18 4.53
N ASP A 175 15.76 -13.52 3.39
CA ASP A 175 15.77 -14.16 2.08
C ASP A 175 16.92 -15.19 1.95
N PHE A 176 16.89 -16.00 0.89
CA PHE A 176 17.87 -17.08 0.66
C PHE A 176 19.32 -16.56 0.54
#